data_AF-A0AAE0SV97-F1
#
_entry.id   AF-A0AAE0SV97-F1
#
_cell.length_a   1.000
_cell.length_b   1.000
_cell.length_c   1.000
_cell.angle_alpha   90.00
_cell.angle_beta   90.00
_cell.angle_gamma   90.00
#
_symmetry.space_group_name_H-M   'P 1'
#
loop_
_entity.id
_entity.type
_entity.pdbx_description
1 polymer ?
#
loop_
_entity_poly.entity_id
_entity_poly.type
_entity_poly.pdbx_seq_one_letter_code
_entity_poly.pdbx_strand_id
1 'polypeptide(L)'
;MAVMHTCTLSILFQGIVCSVATNFELSVSPEELVVLPESRNISLDCYGNEKDIRYYLTHKVTWSHLSHSKERINITTGLRLNAHEHVERSYLFHHGHLDKSSTRYTFRLTLKKVTYLDDGWYICEKINPNGSLAVRKSIQVTVMRLVESVKLTIHLDNDVKISSDTFSTDEQPVIEIEEGNYMVSCTSSGSNPEPIISLTFGQKRQYDIGINFTEVIREGMRSYRGSSSGHIFLEWDESPKNLICEVVVAKTNFPPNMAGIRVKVIPPKVHISCKNVTALVGYKETSLECQITTNQIAPCKYVYWKEELKQFYVGSSMRLKHSVYGIIFTTCHSLNKNHLLTRLTIYDVMEVHFQKCFYVEYVKETRRYQQSVLLLRK
;
A
#
# COMPACT_ATOMS: atom_id res chain seq x y z
N MET A 1 43.71 -0.03 30.07
CA MET A 1 43.37 0.17 28.65
C MET A 1 44.59 -0.20 27.83
N ALA A 2 44.48 -1.21 26.97
CA ALA A 2 45.58 -1.61 26.08
C ALA A 2 45.63 -0.62 24.90
N VAL A 3 46.76 0.06 24.72
CA VAL A 3 47.05 0.88 23.54
C VAL A 3 47.58 -0.06 22.46
N MET A 4 46.85 -0.21 21.36
CA MET A 4 47.25 -1.08 20.26
C MET A 4 48.18 -0.28 19.34
N HIS A 5 49.48 -0.62 19.34
CA HIS A 5 50.48 0.00 18.48
C HIS A 5 50.59 -0.80 17.18
N THR A 6 50.27 -0.17 16.05
CA THR A 6 50.60 -0.69 14.71
C THR A 6 51.87 0.02 14.23
N CYS A 7 53.01 -0.67 14.25
CA CYS A 7 54.23 -0.15 13.63
C CYS A 7 54.41 -0.82 12.26
N THR A 8 54.48 -0.03 11.19
CA THR A 8 54.82 -0.49 9.84
C THR A 8 56.31 -0.27 9.61
N LEU A 9 57.05 -1.36 9.40
CA LEU A 9 58.48 -1.30 9.08
C LEU A 9 58.66 -0.90 7.61
N SER A 10 59.01 0.35 7.34
CA SER A 10 59.43 0.80 6.00
C SER A 10 60.93 0.56 5.85
N ILE A 11 61.31 -0.38 4.98
CA ILE A 11 62.70 -0.87 4.84
C ILE A 11 63.60 0.11 4.05
N LEU A 12 63.05 1.18 3.48
CA LEU A 12 63.80 2.06 2.56
C LEU A 12 64.57 3.20 3.24
N PHE A 13 64.29 3.52 4.50
CA PHE A 13 65.07 4.46 5.31
C PHE A 13 65.08 3.95 6.75
N GLN A 14 66.23 3.91 7.41
CA GLN A 14 66.43 3.38 8.78
C GLN A 14 65.69 4.20 9.86
N GLY A 15 64.37 4.15 9.87
CA GLY A 15 63.53 4.77 10.87
C GLY A 15 62.28 3.93 11.12
N ILE A 16 62.10 3.47 12.36
CA ILE A 16 60.83 2.88 12.79
C ILE A 16 59.85 4.04 13.02
N VAL A 17 58.94 4.25 12.08
CA VAL A 17 57.82 5.18 12.27
C VAL A 17 56.71 4.42 13.00
N CYS A 18 56.73 4.45 14.33
CA CYS A 18 55.57 4.01 15.10
C CYS A 18 54.56 5.16 15.15
N SER A 19 53.52 5.09 14.34
CA SER A 19 52.35 5.93 14.53
C SER A 19 51.58 5.41 15.74
N VAL A 20 51.47 6.25 16.77
CA VAL A 20 50.47 6.00 17.82
C VAL A 20 49.13 6.21 17.16
N ALA A 21 48.41 5.13 16.90
CA ALA A 21 47.00 5.20 16.53
C ALA A 21 46.23 5.73 17.74
N THR A 22 46.15 7.06 17.86
CA THR A 22 45.27 7.70 18.83
C THR A 22 43.85 7.43 18.37
N ASN A 23 43.14 6.56 19.09
CA ASN A 23 41.72 6.32 18.88
C ASN A 23 40.98 7.60 19.25
N PHE A 24 40.80 8.48 18.26
CA PHE A 24 39.97 9.66 18.39
C PHE A 24 38.52 9.22 18.51
N GLU A 25 37.81 9.79 19.47
CA GLU A 25 36.39 9.54 19.66
C GLU A 25 35.61 10.82 19.35
N LEU A 26 34.62 10.70 18.46
CA LEU A 26 33.58 11.70 18.28
C LEU A 26 32.25 11.05 18.64
N SER A 27 31.35 11.81 19.25
CA SER A 27 29.95 11.45 19.40
C SER A 27 29.06 12.58 18.92
N VAL A 28 27.81 12.30 18.59
CA VAL A 28 26.84 13.31 18.16
C VAL A 28 25.59 13.25 19.02
N SER A 29 24.89 14.38 19.16
CA SER A 29 23.58 14.42 19.80
C SER A 29 22.69 15.46 19.10
N PRO A 30 21.44 15.09 18.77
CA PRO A 30 20.90 13.73 18.77
C PRO A 30 21.51 12.88 17.62
N GLU A 31 21.32 11.55 17.62
CA GLU A 31 21.72 10.69 16.49
C GLU A 31 20.71 10.75 15.32
N GLU A 32 19.44 10.90 15.65
CA GLU A 32 18.32 11.09 14.72
C GLU A 32 17.45 12.25 15.24
N LEU A 33 17.04 13.15 14.36
CA LEU A 33 16.20 14.29 14.69
C LEU A 33 15.08 14.44 13.66
N VAL A 34 13.83 14.41 14.13
CA VAL A 34 12.65 14.67 13.31
C VAL A 34 12.12 16.07 13.61
N VAL A 35 11.98 16.90 12.58
CA VAL A 35 11.61 18.32 12.73
C VAL A 35 10.49 18.72 11.80
N LEU A 36 9.67 19.68 12.23
CA LEU A 36 8.66 20.30 11.38
C LEU A 36 9.31 21.30 10.43
N PRO A 37 8.78 21.46 9.21
CA PRO A 37 9.20 22.54 8.32
C PRO A 37 8.85 23.88 8.98
N GLU A 38 9.66 24.90 8.75
CA GLU A 38 9.53 26.22 9.37
C GLU A 38 9.64 26.23 10.90
N SER A 39 10.16 25.14 11.47
CA SER A 39 10.45 25.08 12.90
C SER A 39 11.49 26.13 13.33
N ARG A 40 11.50 26.41 14.63
CA ARG A 40 12.55 27.22 15.27
C ARG A 40 13.92 26.62 15.00
N ASN A 41 14.96 27.43 15.16
CA ASN A 41 16.35 27.02 14.97
C ASN A 41 16.65 25.69 15.68
N ILE A 42 17.24 24.73 14.97
CA ILE A 42 17.70 23.46 15.56
C ILE A 42 19.21 23.48 15.74
N SER A 43 19.68 22.83 16.79
CA SER A 43 21.11 22.71 17.07
C SER A 43 21.54 21.26 17.06
N LEU A 44 22.64 21.00 16.37
CA LEU A 44 23.27 19.72 16.21
C LEU A 44 24.62 19.77 16.90
N ASP A 45 24.83 18.88 17.87
CA ASP A 45 26.05 18.87 18.66
C ASP A 45 26.94 17.69 18.27
N CYS A 46 28.22 17.97 18.11
CA CYS A 46 29.28 16.97 17.96
C CYS A 46 30.27 17.15 19.11
N TYR A 47 30.58 16.07 19.81
CA TYR A 47 31.43 16.09 21.00
C TYR A 47 32.77 15.44 20.71
N GLY A 48 33.85 16.08 21.16
CA GLY A 48 35.19 15.51 21.25
C GLY A 48 35.63 15.30 22.69
N ASN A 49 36.51 14.33 22.93
CA ASN A 49 37.04 14.02 24.26
C ASN A 49 38.12 15.03 24.71
N GLU A 50 38.12 15.44 25.98
CA GLU A 50 39.12 16.38 26.54
C GLU A 50 40.57 15.95 26.33
N LYS A 51 40.87 14.64 26.30
CA LYS A 51 42.24 14.13 26.06
C LYS A 51 42.84 14.57 24.73
N ASP A 52 41.99 14.97 23.77
CA ASP A 52 42.37 15.40 22.43
C ASP A 52 42.28 16.92 22.22
N ILE A 53 42.15 17.71 23.30
CA ILE A 53 42.06 19.19 23.31
C ILE A 53 43.00 19.86 22.33
N ARG A 54 44.30 19.60 22.46
CA ARG A 54 45.33 20.31 21.69
C ARG A 54 45.18 19.97 20.23
N TYR A 55 44.68 18.78 19.94
CA TYR A 55 44.44 18.29 18.60
C TYR A 55 43.22 18.96 17.96
N TYR A 56 42.13 19.15 18.70
CA TYR A 56 40.95 19.88 18.19
C TYR A 56 41.19 21.38 18.03
N LEU A 57 42.10 21.97 18.82
CA LEU A 57 42.50 23.38 18.66
C LEU A 57 43.40 23.60 17.44
N THR A 58 44.14 22.57 17.01
CA THR A 58 45.08 22.65 15.89
C THR A 58 44.50 22.15 14.57
N HIS A 59 43.44 21.33 14.61
CA HIS A 59 42.82 20.74 13.42
C HIS A 59 41.33 21.04 13.36
N LYS A 60 40.88 21.42 12.17
CA LYS A 60 39.51 21.88 11.95
C LYS A 60 38.54 20.69 11.99
N VAL A 61 37.64 20.68 12.98
CA VAL A 61 36.40 19.90 12.91
C VAL A 61 35.47 20.57 11.91
N THR A 62 34.96 19.79 10.97
CA THR A 62 34.13 20.28 9.86
C THR A 62 32.75 19.67 9.90
N TRP A 63 31.77 20.47 9.49
CA TRP A 63 30.43 19.98 9.18
C TRP A 63 30.19 19.97 7.68
N SER A 64 29.58 18.91 7.20
CA SER A 64 29.01 18.84 5.85
C SER A 64 27.60 18.29 5.89
N HIS A 65 26.74 18.79 5.02
CA HIS A 65 25.42 18.23 4.77
C HIS A 65 25.50 17.33 3.55
N LEU A 66 24.99 16.11 3.67
CA LEU A 66 24.80 15.18 2.57
C LEU A 66 23.29 15.05 2.34
N SER A 67 22.83 15.66 1.26
CA SER A 67 21.42 15.61 0.85
C SER A 67 21.05 14.21 0.35
N HIS A 68 19.75 13.96 0.20
CA HIS A 68 19.25 12.72 -0.41
C HIS A 68 19.64 12.56 -1.89
N SER A 69 19.87 13.67 -2.61
CA SER A 69 20.44 13.63 -3.97
C SER A 69 21.92 13.21 -3.99
N LYS A 70 22.51 12.87 -2.83
CA LYS A 70 23.92 12.52 -2.62
C LYS A 70 24.88 13.69 -2.91
N GLU A 71 24.34 14.91 -2.95
CA GLU A 71 25.15 16.12 -3.03
C GLU A 71 25.69 16.44 -1.64
N ARG A 72 27.00 16.65 -1.56
CA ARG A 72 27.68 16.96 -0.31
C ARG A 72 28.10 18.42 -0.29
N ILE A 73 27.58 19.18 0.67
CA ILE A 73 27.87 20.60 0.86
C ILE A 73 28.69 20.77 2.13
N ASN A 74 29.88 21.34 2.03
CA ASN A 74 30.72 21.64 3.20
C ASN A 74 30.25 22.96 3.86
N ILE A 75 29.68 22.85 5.06
CA ILE A 75 29.09 23.97 5.78
C ILE A 75 30.20 24.84 6.41
N THR A 76 31.20 24.20 7.02
CA THR A 76 32.27 24.90 7.78
C THR A 76 33.32 25.63 6.92
N THR A 77 33.28 25.48 5.59
CA THR A 77 34.16 26.22 4.65
C THR A 77 33.52 27.49 4.10
N GLY A 78 32.23 27.73 4.38
CA GLY A 78 31.41 28.77 3.75
C GLY A 78 31.46 30.16 4.37
N LEU A 79 32.64 30.76 4.54
CA LEU A 79 32.75 32.23 4.66
C LEU A 79 33.06 32.92 3.31
N ARG A 80 33.17 32.16 2.21
CA ARG A 80 33.24 32.68 0.83
C ARG A 80 32.58 31.70 -0.13
N LEU A 81 31.26 31.78 -0.29
CA LEU A 81 30.58 31.26 -1.47
C LEU A 81 30.13 32.48 -2.28
N ASN A 82 30.57 32.54 -3.53
CA ASN A 82 30.30 33.63 -4.44
C ASN A 82 28.79 33.79 -4.65
N ALA A 83 28.36 35.04 -4.58
CA ALA A 83 27.02 35.47 -4.89
C ALA A 83 26.73 35.25 -6.37
N HIS A 84 26.09 34.14 -6.72
CA HIS A 84 25.07 34.08 -7.75
C HIS A 84 24.29 32.79 -7.54
N GLU A 85 23.01 32.96 -7.22
CA GLU A 85 22.01 31.90 -7.02
C GLU A 85 22.33 30.88 -5.93
N HIS A 86 21.93 31.18 -4.69
CA HIS A 86 21.02 30.33 -3.93
C HIS A 86 20.84 30.94 -2.54
N VAL A 87 19.57 31.20 -2.21
CA VAL A 87 18.95 31.39 -0.89
C VAL A 87 19.92 31.69 0.26
N GLU A 88 19.74 32.85 0.88
CA GLU A 88 20.34 33.33 2.13
C GLU A 88 20.14 32.33 3.31
N ARG A 89 20.76 31.15 3.25
CA ARG A 89 20.68 30.11 4.27
C ARG A 89 21.65 30.50 5.38
N SER A 90 21.09 30.93 6.50
CA SER A 90 21.87 31.38 7.66
C SER A 90 22.23 30.21 8.56
N TYR A 91 23.17 29.37 8.12
CA TYR A 91 23.85 28.42 9.00
C TYR A 91 24.71 29.20 10.01
N LEU A 92 24.55 28.92 11.30
CA LEU A 92 25.45 29.44 12.33
C LEU A 92 26.29 28.32 12.91
N PHE A 93 27.57 28.38 12.62
CA PHE A 93 28.54 27.45 13.17
C PHE A 93 29.25 28.09 14.36
N HIS A 94 29.07 27.51 15.54
CA HIS A 94 29.78 27.93 16.74
C HIS A 94 31.01 27.03 16.90
N HIS A 95 32.19 27.63 16.76
CA HIS A 95 33.44 26.94 17.06
C HIS A 95 33.47 26.56 18.54
N GLY A 96 34.04 25.40 18.82
CA GLY A 96 33.74 24.64 20.03
C GLY A 96 33.82 25.44 21.32
N HIS A 97 32.78 25.32 22.14
CA HIS A 97 32.75 25.90 23.48
C HIS A 97 33.08 24.81 24.49
N LEU A 98 34.05 25.08 25.38
CA LEU A 98 34.29 24.24 26.55
C LEU A 98 33.18 24.56 27.56
N ASP A 99 32.18 23.69 27.68
CA ASP A 99 31.25 23.78 28.80
C ASP A 99 32.04 23.56 30.10
N LYS A 100 32.05 24.56 30.98
CA LYS A 100 32.83 24.59 32.24
C LYS A 100 32.53 23.41 33.16
N SER A 101 31.46 22.67 32.90
CA SER A 101 31.04 21.50 33.68
C SER A 101 31.43 20.14 33.06
N SER A 102 31.92 20.10 31.81
CA SER A 102 32.10 18.85 31.06
C SER A 102 33.52 18.64 30.56
N THR A 103 34.01 17.41 30.65
CA THR A 103 35.27 16.93 30.04
C THR A 103 35.14 16.73 28.52
N ARG A 104 34.30 17.52 27.85
CA ARG A 104 33.94 17.36 26.43
C ARG A 104 33.97 18.70 25.71
N TYR A 105 34.43 18.66 24.46
CA TYR A 105 34.40 19.80 23.53
C TYR A 105 33.19 19.69 22.64
N THR A 106 32.32 20.69 22.66
CA THR A 106 31.09 20.67 21.86
C THR A 106 31.24 21.56 20.63
N PHE A 107 31.18 20.98 19.44
CA PHE A 107 31.10 21.66 18.15
C PHE A 107 29.64 21.72 17.74
N ARG A 108 29.04 22.90 17.78
CA ARG A 108 27.60 23.09 17.55
C ARG A 108 27.32 23.71 16.18
N LEU A 109 26.47 23.05 15.41
CA LEU A 109 25.88 23.57 14.18
C LEU A 109 24.43 23.95 14.46
N THR A 110 24.09 25.23 14.25
CA THR A 110 22.71 25.70 14.34
C THR A 110 22.14 25.97 12.96
N LEU A 111 21.05 25.27 12.62
CA LEU A 111 20.29 25.49 11.40
C LEU A 111 19.16 26.48 11.71
N LYS A 112 19.14 27.61 11.01
CA LYS A 112 18.07 28.61 11.15
C LYS A 112 17.00 28.39 10.10
N LYS A 113 15.74 28.60 10.50
CA LYS A 113 14.55 28.52 9.61
C LYS A 113 14.57 27.23 8.78
N VAL A 114 14.49 26.09 9.46
CA VAL A 114 14.62 24.77 8.82
C VAL A 114 13.61 24.63 7.67
N THR A 115 14.11 24.25 6.51
CA THR A 115 13.31 23.99 5.30
C THR A 115 13.41 22.52 4.91
N TYR A 116 12.60 22.08 3.95
CA TYR A 116 12.67 20.72 3.42
C TYR A 116 14.01 20.39 2.73
N LEU A 117 14.84 21.38 2.38
CA LEU A 117 16.18 21.18 1.80
C LEU A 117 17.24 20.84 2.83
N ASP A 118 16.92 20.98 4.12
CA ASP A 118 17.76 20.60 5.24
C ASP A 118 17.57 19.11 5.62
N ASP A 119 16.74 18.38 4.89
CA ASP A 119 16.59 16.92 5.02
C ASP A 119 17.87 16.19 4.58
N GLY A 120 18.32 15.22 5.36
CA GLY A 120 19.49 14.40 5.04
C GLY A 120 20.45 14.20 6.21
N TRP A 121 21.71 13.96 5.89
CA TRP A 121 22.73 13.60 6.88
C TRP A 121 23.68 14.76 7.15
N TYR A 122 23.74 15.18 8.41
CA TYR A 122 24.72 16.15 8.88
C TYR A 122 25.92 15.42 9.45
N ILE A 123 27.05 15.57 8.78
CA ILE A 123 28.25 14.81 9.07
C ILE A 123 29.25 15.74 9.76
N CYS A 124 29.57 15.41 11.01
CA CYS A 124 30.68 15.98 11.75
C CYS A 124 31.93 15.13 11.49
N GLU A 125 32.96 15.77 10.96
CA GLU A 125 34.21 15.10 10.62
C GLU A 125 35.40 15.81 11.20
N LYS A 126 36.40 15.00 11.51
CA LYS A 126 37.74 15.45 11.83
C LYS A 126 38.68 14.99 10.74
N ILE A 127 39.43 15.92 10.18
CA ILE A 127 40.43 15.67 9.15
C ILE A 127 41.82 15.84 9.78
N ASN A 128 42.70 14.86 9.53
CA ASN A 128 44.10 14.90 9.94
C ASN A 128 44.87 15.99 9.16
N PRO A 129 46.03 16.45 9.65
CA PRO A 129 46.81 17.47 8.95
C PRO A 129 47.27 17.04 7.55
N ASN A 130 47.39 15.73 7.30
CA ASN A 130 47.70 15.16 5.99
C ASN A 130 46.47 15.06 5.05
N GLY A 131 45.31 15.57 5.45
CA GLY A 131 44.07 15.52 4.67
C GLY A 131 43.28 14.21 4.78
N SER A 132 43.78 13.20 5.50
CA SER A 132 43.05 11.95 5.71
C SER A 132 41.90 12.10 6.72
N LEU A 133 40.80 11.36 6.51
CA LEU A 133 39.68 11.33 7.46
C LEU A 133 40.13 10.64 8.76
N ALA A 134 40.05 11.34 9.89
CA ALA A 134 40.38 10.81 11.19
C ALA A 134 39.17 10.08 11.81
N VAL A 135 38.05 10.78 11.91
CA VAL A 135 36.79 10.28 12.48
C VAL A 135 35.61 10.96 11.78
N ARG A 136 34.53 10.21 11.60
CA ARG A 136 33.26 10.69 11.05
C ARG A 136 32.12 10.24 11.97
N LYS A 137 31.21 11.16 12.28
CA LYS A 137 29.90 10.87 12.87
C LYS A 137 28.82 11.63 12.13
N SER A 138 27.62 11.09 12.09
CA SER A 138 26.51 11.64 11.32
C SER A 138 25.25 11.68 12.14
N ILE A 139 24.47 12.74 11.91
CA ILE A 139 23.13 12.94 12.46
C ILE A 139 22.16 12.88 11.29
N GLN A 140 21.14 12.04 11.38
CA GLN A 140 20.06 12.04 10.41
C GLN A 140 19.03 13.11 10.82
N VAL A 141 18.84 14.11 9.96
CA VAL A 141 17.78 15.11 10.12
C VAL A 141 16.68 14.76 9.13
N THR A 142 15.49 14.48 9.65
CA THR A 142 14.28 14.25 8.86
C THR A 142 13.34 15.43 9.00
N VAL A 143 13.18 16.19 7.91
CA VAL A 143 12.26 17.32 7.86
C VAL A 143 10.90 16.84 7.40
N MET A 144 9.93 16.90 8.30
CA MET A 144 8.60 16.38 8.08
C MET A 144 7.89 17.08 6.92
N ARG A 145 7.12 16.30 6.18
CA ARG A 145 6.20 16.79 5.16
C ARG A 145 4.87 16.05 5.29
N LEU A 146 3.80 16.82 5.31
CA LEU A 146 2.44 16.29 5.32
C LEU A 146 2.16 15.58 4.00
N VAL A 147 1.27 14.59 4.06
CA VAL A 147 0.74 13.96 2.85
C VAL A 147 0.05 15.05 2.01
N GLU A 148 0.47 15.22 0.77
CA GLU A 148 -0.08 16.24 -0.15
C GLU A 148 -1.40 15.74 -0.77
N SER A 149 -1.48 14.45 -1.06
CA SER A 149 -2.69 13.85 -1.63
C SER A 149 -2.79 12.36 -1.31
N VAL A 150 -4.03 11.89 -1.23
CA VAL A 150 -4.40 10.48 -1.08
C VAL A 150 -5.42 10.16 -2.16
N LYS A 151 -5.25 9.03 -2.82
CA LYS A 151 -6.15 8.58 -3.88
C LYS A 151 -6.55 7.13 -3.65
N LEU A 152 -7.85 6.89 -3.62
CA LEU A 152 -8.46 5.57 -3.55
C LEU A 152 -9.00 5.18 -4.92
N THR A 153 -8.73 3.96 -5.36
CA THR A 153 -9.15 3.44 -6.67
C THR A 153 -9.65 2.02 -6.54
N ILE A 154 -10.74 1.71 -7.25
CA ILE A 154 -11.32 0.37 -7.36
C ILE A 154 -11.16 -0.09 -8.82
N HIS A 155 -10.51 -1.23 -9.03
CA HIS A 155 -10.24 -1.82 -10.33
C HIS A 155 -11.17 -3.01 -10.58
N LEU A 156 -11.69 -3.10 -11.82
CA LEU A 156 -12.40 -4.27 -12.32
C LEU A 156 -11.62 -4.78 -13.56
N ASP A 157 -11.14 -6.02 -13.53
CA ASP A 157 -10.41 -6.65 -14.65
C ASP A 157 -9.24 -5.81 -15.21
N ASN A 158 -8.52 -5.10 -14.33
CA ASN A 158 -7.42 -4.16 -14.61
C ASN A 158 -7.82 -2.77 -15.14
N ASP A 159 -9.11 -2.50 -15.34
CA ASP A 159 -9.60 -1.16 -15.66
C ASP A 159 -9.99 -0.40 -14.38
N VAL A 160 -9.57 0.86 -14.29
CA VAL A 160 -9.98 1.77 -13.21
C VAL A 160 -11.45 2.12 -13.42
N LYS A 161 -12.31 1.62 -12.54
CA LYS A 161 -13.74 1.97 -12.60
C LYS A 161 -14.08 3.22 -11.81
N ILE A 162 -13.43 3.41 -10.67
CA ILE A 162 -13.78 4.46 -9.72
C ILE A 162 -12.51 4.99 -9.08
N SER A 163 -12.40 6.31 -9.00
CA SER A 163 -11.33 7.00 -8.25
C SER A 163 -11.90 8.10 -7.38
N SER A 164 -11.33 8.28 -6.19
CA SER A 164 -11.64 9.37 -5.26
C SER A 164 -10.35 9.93 -4.67
N ASP A 165 -10.22 11.25 -4.69
CA ASP A 165 -9.02 11.98 -4.25
C ASP A 165 -9.23 12.70 -2.90
N THR A 166 -10.47 12.82 -2.41
CA THR A 166 -10.79 13.43 -1.11
C THR A 166 -12.00 12.76 -0.46
N PHE A 167 -11.88 12.46 0.85
CA PHE A 167 -13.02 12.01 1.65
C PHE A 167 -13.74 13.21 2.28
N SER A 168 -14.99 13.44 1.89
CA SER A 168 -15.93 14.32 2.60
C SER A 168 -17.11 13.48 3.05
N THR A 169 -17.43 13.52 4.35
CA THR A 169 -18.46 12.65 4.95
C THR A 169 -19.87 12.99 4.51
N ASP A 170 -20.12 14.23 4.07
CA ASP A 170 -21.46 14.78 4.07
C ASP A 170 -22.16 14.76 2.70
N GLU A 171 -21.44 14.57 1.58
CA GLU A 171 -22.05 14.70 0.23
C GLU A 171 -21.53 13.72 -0.84
N GLN A 172 -20.79 12.67 -0.48
CA GLN A 172 -20.29 11.75 -1.51
C GLN A 172 -21.42 10.92 -2.17
N PRO A 173 -21.42 10.83 -3.51
CA PRO A 173 -22.38 9.99 -4.23
C PRO A 173 -22.18 8.52 -3.83
N VAL A 174 -23.29 7.83 -3.60
CA VAL A 174 -23.29 6.38 -3.36
C VAL A 174 -23.07 5.68 -4.69
N ILE A 175 -21.98 4.94 -4.79
CA ILE A 175 -21.65 4.19 -6.00
C ILE A 175 -22.18 2.77 -5.85
N GLU A 176 -23.01 2.36 -6.81
CA GLU A 176 -23.52 0.99 -6.87
C GLU A 176 -22.50 0.09 -7.59
N ILE A 177 -22.03 -0.94 -6.88
CA ILE A 177 -21.06 -1.91 -7.39
C ILE A 177 -21.64 -3.31 -7.18
N GLU A 178 -21.51 -4.19 -8.15
CA GLU A 178 -21.96 -5.56 -7.98
C GLU A 178 -21.13 -6.29 -6.90
N GLU A 179 -21.68 -7.34 -6.32
CA GLU A 179 -20.90 -8.23 -5.43
C GLU A 179 -19.61 -8.71 -6.16
N GLY A 180 -18.59 -9.16 -5.44
CA GLY A 180 -17.43 -9.80 -6.07
C GLY A 180 -16.09 -9.44 -5.46
N ASN A 181 -15.02 -9.89 -6.12
CA ASN A 181 -13.65 -9.61 -5.69
C ASN A 181 -13.08 -8.46 -6.53
N TYR A 182 -12.70 -7.38 -5.85
CA TYR A 182 -12.19 -6.16 -6.46
C TYR A 182 -10.78 -5.90 -5.99
N MET A 183 -9.89 -5.51 -6.91
CA MET A 183 -8.60 -4.97 -6.53
C MET A 183 -8.79 -3.50 -6.17
N VAL A 184 -8.41 -3.13 -4.95
CA VAL A 184 -8.43 -1.76 -4.48
C VAL A 184 -7.02 -1.29 -4.27
N SER A 185 -6.69 -0.11 -4.79
CA SER A 185 -5.42 0.55 -4.50
C SER A 185 -5.64 1.89 -3.84
N CYS A 186 -4.87 2.12 -2.79
CA CYS A 186 -4.68 3.42 -2.21
C CYS A 186 -3.25 3.90 -2.46
N THR A 187 -3.14 5.11 -3.00
CA THR A 187 -1.85 5.77 -3.23
C THR A 187 -1.79 7.07 -2.47
N SER A 188 -0.65 7.37 -1.88
CA SER A 188 -0.34 8.66 -1.27
C SER A 188 0.89 9.28 -1.92
N SER A 189 0.96 10.61 -1.90
CA SER A 189 2.16 11.32 -2.33
C SER A 189 2.50 12.50 -1.44
N GLY A 190 3.79 12.86 -1.45
CA GLY A 190 4.28 14.08 -0.84
C GLY A 190 4.61 13.96 0.65
N SER A 191 4.60 12.78 1.27
CA SER A 191 4.94 12.68 2.70
C SER A 191 6.45 12.54 2.93
N ASN A 192 6.92 12.98 4.09
CA ASN A 192 8.23 12.64 4.66
C ASN A 192 8.08 12.61 6.19
N PRO A 193 8.42 11.54 6.92
CA PRO A 193 8.91 10.24 6.45
C PRO A 193 7.88 9.42 5.65
N GLU A 194 8.22 8.15 5.41
CA GLU A 194 7.36 7.14 4.80
C GLU A 194 5.98 7.07 5.50
N PRO A 195 4.87 7.08 4.74
CA PRO A 195 3.53 7.06 5.32
C PRO A 195 3.07 5.63 5.62
N ILE A 196 2.27 5.46 6.66
CA ILE A 196 1.50 4.25 6.94
C ILE A 196 0.17 4.36 6.21
N ILE A 197 -0.14 3.40 5.35
CA ILE A 197 -1.40 3.34 4.60
C ILE A 197 -2.27 2.21 5.16
N SER A 198 -3.53 2.51 5.47
CA SER A 198 -4.51 1.52 5.90
C SER A 198 -5.80 1.62 5.10
N LEU A 199 -6.40 0.46 4.81
CA LEU A 199 -7.66 0.34 4.07
C LEU A 199 -8.73 -0.28 4.98
N THR A 200 -9.89 0.36 5.03
CA THR A 200 -11.03 -0.06 5.85
C THR A 200 -12.29 -0.11 5.01
N PHE A 201 -13.05 -1.20 5.12
CA PHE A 201 -14.36 -1.32 4.48
C PHE A 201 -15.44 -1.60 5.53
N GLY A 202 -16.36 -0.65 5.71
CA GLY A 202 -17.31 -0.67 6.82
C GLY A 202 -16.59 -0.61 8.17
N GLN A 203 -16.80 -1.59 9.04
CA GLN A 203 -16.11 -1.71 10.34
C GLN A 203 -14.89 -2.64 10.32
N LYS A 204 -14.63 -3.32 9.20
CA LYS A 204 -13.53 -4.28 9.09
C LYS A 204 -12.29 -3.58 8.54
N ARG A 205 -11.23 -3.56 9.36
CA ARG A 205 -9.89 -3.19 8.92
C ARG A 205 -9.26 -4.37 8.19
N GLN A 206 -8.66 -4.09 7.03
CA GLN A 206 -7.95 -5.09 6.25
C GLN A 206 -6.45 -4.85 6.40
N TYR A 207 -5.76 -5.79 7.03
CA TYR A 207 -4.36 -5.63 7.45
C TYR A 207 -3.34 -6.30 6.51
N ASP A 208 -3.77 -7.15 5.58
CA ASP A 208 -2.89 -7.91 4.69
C ASP A 208 -2.85 -7.31 3.29
N ILE A 209 -2.26 -6.12 3.19
CA ILE A 209 -2.06 -5.46 1.90
C ILE A 209 -0.58 -5.13 1.76
N GLY A 210 0.04 -5.65 0.70
CA GLY A 210 1.44 -5.32 0.38
C GLY A 210 1.56 -3.81 0.18
N ILE A 211 2.40 -3.18 1.00
CA ILE A 211 2.67 -1.75 0.89
C ILE A 211 4.01 -1.58 0.19
N ASN A 212 3.98 -0.90 -0.95
CA ASN A 212 5.16 -0.55 -1.72
C ASN A 212 5.40 0.95 -1.61
N PHE A 213 6.65 1.33 -1.38
CA PHE A 213 7.06 2.71 -1.29
C PHE A 213 8.08 3.02 -2.37
N THR A 214 7.96 4.20 -2.95
CA THR A 214 8.97 4.73 -3.86
C THR A 214 9.41 6.07 -3.32
N GLU A 215 10.70 6.16 -2.99
CA GLU A 215 11.34 7.42 -2.68
C GLU A 215 11.48 8.25 -3.97
N VAL A 216 10.99 9.48 -3.93
CA VAL A 216 11.03 10.44 -5.04
C VAL A 216 11.86 11.63 -4.60
N ILE A 217 12.99 11.83 -5.28
CA ILE A 217 13.87 12.98 -5.07
C ILE A 217 13.64 13.97 -6.21
N ARG A 218 13.14 15.17 -5.88
CA ARG A 218 12.97 16.28 -6.83
C ARG A 218 13.58 17.54 -6.25
N GLU A 219 14.47 18.20 -7.00
CA GLU A 219 15.09 19.47 -6.59
C GLU A 219 15.79 19.39 -5.22
N GLY A 220 16.42 18.24 -4.92
CA GLY A 220 17.08 17.98 -3.64
C GLY A 220 16.13 17.69 -2.47
N MET A 221 14.82 17.69 -2.71
CA MET A 221 13.80 17.35 -1.73
C MET A 221 13.50 15.86 -1.74
N ARG A 222 13.47 15.25 -0.56
CA ARG A 222 12.97 13.89 -0.37
C ARG A 222 11.45 13.92 -0.19
N SER A 223 10.76 13.04 -0.91
CA SER A 223 9.34 12.78 -0.71
C SER A 223 9.06 11.31 -0.93
N TYR A 224 8.06 10.78 -0.24
CA TYR A 224 7.63 9.41 -0.40
C TYR A 224 6.33 9.37 -1.19
N ARG A 225 6.28 8.42 -2.12
CA ARG A 225 5.04 7.95 -2.73
C ARG A 225 4.76 6.56 -2.17
N GLY A 226 3.68 6.43 -1.41
CA GLY A 226 3.22 5.15 -0.90
C GLY A 226 2.11 4.59 -1.79
N SER A 227 2.10 3.28 -1.97
CA SER A 227 1.03 2.56 -2.65
C SER A 227 0.72 1.27 -1.90
N SER A 228 -0.53 1.07 -1.54
CA SER A 228 -1.04 -0.14 -0.94
C SER A 228 -2.16 -0.68 -1.84
N SER A 229 -2.04 -1.91 -2.31
CA SER A 229 -3.03 -2.53 -3.21
C SER A 229 -3.40 -3.93 -2.76
N GLY A 230 -4.70 -4.18 -2.57
CA GLY A 230 -5.21 -5.43 -2.02
C GLY A 230 -6.54 -5.83 -2.64
N HIS A 231 -6.83 -7.12 -2.57
CA HIS A 231 -8.13 -7.65 -2.98
C HIS A 231 -9.14 -7.54 -1.85
N ILE A 232 -10.31 -6.97 -2.14
CA ILE A 232 -11.44 -6.92 -1.22
C ILE A 232 -12.59 -7.70 -1.82
N PHE A 233 -13.22 -8.54 -1.00
CA PHE A 233 -14.47 -9.20 -1.38
C PHE A 233 -15.64 -8.34 -0.88
N LEU A 234 -16.37 -7.77 -1.82
CA LEU A 234 -17.58 -7.00 -1.58
C LEU A 234 -18.78 -7.95 -1.58
N GLU A 235 -19.34 -8.19 -0.41
CA GLU A 235 -20.56 -8.97 -0.24
C GLU A 235 -21.80 -8.06 -0.35
N TRP A 236 -22.87 -8.54 -0.99
CA TRP A 236 -24.11 -7.77 -1.10
C TRP A 236 -24.66 -7.41 0.28
N ASP A 237 -24.88 -6.10 0.47
CA ASP A 237 -25.45 -5.49 1.66
C ASP A 237 -26.44 -4.39 1.22
N GLU A 238 -27.59 -4.31 1.88
CA GLU A 238 -28.59 -3.29 1.61
C GLU A 238 -28.12 -1.89 2.00
N SER A 239 -27.22 -1.80 2.99
CA SER A 239 -26.69 -0.56 3.50
C SER A 239 -25.41 -0.13 2.76
N PRO A 240 -25.31 1.13 2.32
CA PRO A 240 -24.06 1.65 1.77
C PRO A 240 -22.98 1.69 2.85
N LYS A 241 -21.79 1.17 2.53
CA LYS A 241 -20.60 1.16 3.40
C LYS A 241 -19.53 2.09 2.87
N ASN A 242 -18.71 2.60 3.77
CA ASN A 242 -17.56 3.42 3.40
C ASN A 242 -16.36 2.52 3.15
N LEU A 243 -15.76 2.65 1.97
CA LEU A 243 -14.41 2.19 1.69
C LEU A 243 -13.48 3.38 1.91
N ILE A 244 -12.63 3.31 2.91
CA ILE A 244 -11.77 4.41 3.34
C ILE A 244 -10.32 3.96 3.21
N CYS A 245 -9.52 4.79 2.55
CA CYS A 245 -8.08 4.78 2.70
C CYS A 245 -7.66 5.88 3.67
N GLU A 246 -6.95 5.48 4.71
CA GLU A 246 -6.38 6.37 5.72
C GLU A 246 -4.86 6.32 5.63
N VAL A 247 -4.23 7.49 5.57
CA VAL A 247 -2.78 7.65 5.43
C VAL A 247 -2.26 8.50 6.59
N VAL A 248 -1.34 7.93 7.36
CA VAL A 248 -0.76 8.52 8.57
C VAL A 248 0.75 8.58 8.45
N VAL A 249 1.37 9.68 8.84
CA VAL A 249 2.84 9.75 8.94
C VAL A 249 3.25 9.31 10.34
N ALA A 250 4.05 8.25 10.44
CA ALA A 250 4.43 7.65 11.72
C ALA A 250 5.09 8.66 12.67
N LYS A 251 4.90 8.49 13.98
CA LYS A 251 5.48 9.34 15.04
C LYS A 251 5.04 10.82 15.00
N THR A 252 3.90 11.12 14.38
CA THR A 252 3.33 12.47 14.36
C THR A 252 1.94 12.52 15.00
N ASN A 253 1.56 13.70 15.52
CA ASN A 253 0.20 13.98 15.99
C ASN A 253 -0.67 14.61 14.88
N PHE A 254 -0.28 14.46 13.62
CA PHE A 254 -1.04 15.04 12.52
C PHE A 254 -2.34 14.27 12.28
N PRO A 255 -3.42 14.98 11.91
CA PRO A 255 -4.64 14.32 11.51
C PRO A 255 -4.36 13.44 10.28
N PRO A 256 -4.99 12.25 10.19
CA PRO A 256 -4.84 11.38 9.04
C PRO A 256 -5.36 12.08 7.77
N ASN A 257 -4.67 11.85 6.66
CA ASN A 257 -5.22 12.19 5.35
C ASN A 257 -6.05 11.02 4.85
N MET A 258 -7.25 11.31 4.35
CA MET A 258 -8.22 10.28 3.99
C MET A 258 -8.78 10.50 2.59
N ALA A 259 -8.87 9.40 1.84
CA ALA A 259 -9.68 9.29 0.64
C ALA A 259 -10.70 8.19 0.86
N GLY A 260 -11.92 8.37 0.37
CA GLY A 260 -12.95 7.35 0.58
C GLY A 260 -14.06 7.44 -0.44
N ILE A 261 -14.82 6.35 -0.53
CA ILE A 261 -15.93 6.15 -1.44
C ILE A 261 -17.07 5.49 -0.65
N ARG A 262 -18.29 5.99 -0.82
CA ARG A 262 -19.50 5.31 -0.35
C ARG A 262 -19.93 4.27 -1.38
N VAL A 263 -19.88 2.99 -1.01
CA VAL A 263 -20.20 1.88 -1.89
C VAL A 263 -21.48 1.20 -1.40
N LYS A 264 -22.48 1.10 -2.27
CA LYS A 264 -23.62 0.21 -2.08
C LYS A 264 -23.39 -1.02 -2.94
N VAL A 265 -23.19 -2.16 -2.30
CA VAL A 265 -23.04 -3.40 -3.03
C VAL A 265 -24.43 -3.81 -3.52
N ILE A 266 -24.57 -4.15 -4.80
CA ILE A 266 -25.81 -4.63 -5.40
C ILE A 266 -25.65 -6.11 -5.79
N PRO A 267 -26.73 -6.90 -5.80
CA PRO A 267 -26.65 -8.28 -6.24
C PRO A 267 -26.16 -8.35 -7.70
N PRO A 268 -25.38 -9.37 -8.08
CA PRO A 268 -24.99 -9.59 -9.47
C PRO A 268 -26.20 -9.62 -10.39
N LYS A 269 -26.09 -8.95 -11.54
CA LYS A 269 -27.07 -9.10 -12.61
C LYS A 269 -26.92 -10.50 -13.21
N VAL A 270 -27.94 -11.33 -12.99
CA VAL A 270 -28.09 -12.61 -13.65
C VAL A 270 -29.08 -12.42 -14.80
N HIS A 271 -28.77 -13.03 -15.94
CA HIS A 271 -29.68 -13.12 -17.07
C HIS A 271 -29.85 -14.59 -17.45
N ILE A 272 -31.06 -15.11 -17.23
CA ILE A 272 -31.44 -16.48 -17.60
C ILE A 272 -32.25 -16.45 -18.89
N SER A 273 -31.66 -16.94 -19.98
CA SER A 273 -32.32 -17.12 -21.28
C SER A 273 -32.54 -18.60 -21.54
N CYS A 274 -33.80 -19.00 -21.70
CA CYS A 274 -34.16 -20.39 -21.95
C CYS A 274 -34.75 -20.55 -23.35
N LYS A 275 -34.42 -21.66 -24.02
CA LYS A 275 -35.03 -21.99 -25.30
C LYS A 275 -36.39 -22.64 -25.06
N ASN A 276 -37.41 -22.16 -25.76
CA ASN A 276 -38.68 -22.87 -25.83
C ASN A 276 -38.46 -24.21 -26.53
N VAL A 277 -39.04 -25.27 -25.98
CA VAL A 277 -38.93 -26.62 -26.51
C VAL A 277 -40.33 -27.16 -26.75
N THR A 278 -40.53 -27.71 -27.94
CA THR A 278 -41.70 -28.51 -28.28
C THR A 278 -41.33 -29.98 -28.19
N ALA A 279 -42.24 -30.80 -27.69
CA ALA A 279 -42.06 -32.25 -27.61
C ALA A 279 -43.39 -32.95 -27.88
N LEU A 280 -43.36 -34.15 -28.47
CA LEU A 280 -44.56 -34.95 -28.64
C LEU A 280 -44.65 -36.00 -27.52
N VAL A 281 -45.87 -36.37 -27.17
CA VAL A 281 -46.15 -37.50 -26.27
C VAL A 281 -45.53 -38.77 -26.86
N GLY A 282 -44.81 -39.53 -26.04
CA GLY A 282 -44.13 -40.76 -26.42
C GLY A 282 -42.68 -40.58 -26.89
N TYR A 283 -42.16 -39.35 -26.93
CA TYR A 283 -40.73 -39.14 -27.17
C TYR A 283 -39.89 -39.80 -26.08
N LYS A 284 -38.85 -40.53 -26.48
CA LYS A 284 -37.93 -41.20 -25.54
C LYS A 284 -37.23 -40.21 -24.63
N GLU A 285 -36.85 -39.05 -25.16
CA GLU A 285 -36.24 -37.97 -24.41
C GLU A 285 -36.56 -36.60 -25.02
N THR A 286 -36.64 -35.58 -24.17
CA THR A 286 -36.61 -34.16 -24.55
C THR A 286 -35.76 -33.39 -23.55
N SER A 287 -35.16 -32.27 -23.95
CA SER A 287 -34.29 -31.49 -23.08
C SER A 287 -34.63 -30.01 -23.09
N LEU A 288 -34.88 -29.43 -21.91
CA LEU A 288 -34.96 -28.00 -21.70
C LEU A 288 -33.56 -27.43 -21.49
N GLU A 289 -33.21 -26.37 -22.20
CA GLU A 289 -31.91 -25.71 -22.08
C GLU A 289 -32.07 -24.26 -21.67
N CYS A 290 -31.33 -23.87 -20.63
CA CYS A 290 -31.18 -22.47 -20.23
C CYS A 290 -29.71 -22.09 -20.23
N GLN A 291 -29.43 -20.94 -20.85
CA GLN A 291 -28.17 -20.24 -20.73
C GLN A 291 -28.29 -19.21 -19.60
N ILE A 292 -27.40 -19.30 -18.63
CA ILE A 292 -27.30 -18.35 -17.53
C ILE A 292 -26.05 -17.52 -17.78
N THR A 293 -26.24 -16.21 -17.91
CA THR A 293 -25.15 -15.24 -18.05
C THR A 293 -25.08 -14.41 -16.77
N THR A 294 -23.88 -14.28 -16.22
CA THR A 294 -23.59 -13.44 -15.05
C THR A 294 -22.29 -12.68 -15.29
N ASN A 295 -22.15 -11.53 -14.64
CA ASN A 295 -20.92 -10.75 -14.57
C ASN A 295 -19.81 -11.39 -13.71
N GLN A 296 -20.12 -12.43 -12.93
CA GLN A 296 -19.19 -13.10 -12.01
C GLN A 296 -18.99 -14.58 -12.36
N ILE A 297 -18.03 -15.22 -11.67
CA ILE A 297 -17.89 -16.67 -11.70
C ILE A 297 -19.13 -17.33 -11.10
N ALA A 298 -19.91 -17.99 -11.96
CA ALA A 298 -21.05 -18.80 -11.55
C ALA A 298 -20.68 -20.28 -11.56
N PRO A 299 -20.43 -20.93 -10.41
CA PRO A 299 -20.31 -22.38 -10.36
C PRO A 299 -21.69 -23.04 -10.46
N CYS A 300 -21.75 -24.19 -11.13
CA CYS A 300 -22.97 -24.97 -11.34
C CYS A 300 -23.72 -25.37 -10.05
N LYS A 301 -23.03 -25.40 -8.90
CA LYS A 301 -23.65 -25.68 -7.59
C LYS A 301 -24.71 -24.65 -7.18
N TYR A 302 -24.77 -23.50 -7.84
CA TYR A 302 -25.76 -22.46 -7.61
C TYR A 302 -26.95 -22.53 -8.57
N VAL A 303 -27.01 -23.50 -9.48
CA VAL A 303 -28.12 -23.64 -10.43
C VAL A 303 -29.06 -24.74 -9.96
N TYR A 304 -30.35 -24.45 -9.97
CA TYR A 304 -31.39 -25.36 -9.52
C TYR A 304 -32.51 -25.41 -10.55
N TRP A 305 -33.01 -26.60 -10.84
CA TRP A 305 -34.27 -26.78 -11.55
C TRP A 305 -35.38 -27.00 -10.54
N LYS A 306 -36.54 -26.42 -10.76
CA LYS A 306 -37.73 -26.68 -9.94
C LYS A 306 -38.92 -27.06 -10.81
N GLU A 307 -39.72 -27.96 -10.28
CA GLU A 307 -41.05 -28.32 -10.79
C GLU A 307 -42.01 -28.09 -9.62
N GLU A 308 -42.79 -27.02 -9.67
CA GLU A 308 -43.69 -26.62 -8.58
C GLU A 308 -42.96 -26.54 -7.22
N LEU A 309 -43.23 -27.47 -6.30
CA LEU A 309 -42.62 -27.55 -4.96
C LEU A 309 -41.36 -28.42 -4.90
N LYS A 310 -41.05 -29.18 -5.97
CA LYS A 310 -39.90 -30.10 -6.01
C LYS A 310 -38.68 -29.38 -6.57
N GLN A 311 -37.53 -29.61 -5.93
CA GLN A 311 -36.25 -29.04 -6.33
C GLN A 311 -35.32 -30.16 -6.83
N PHE A 312 -34.67 -29.94 -7.95
CA PHE A 312 -33.68 -30.84 -8.54
C PHE A 312 -32.30 -30.18 -8.49
N TYR A 313 -31.36 -30.84 -7.82
CA TYR A 313 -29.98 -30.37 -7.69
C TYR A 313 -29.17 -30.75 -8.93
N VAL A 314 -28.54 -29.75 -9.54
CA VAL A 314 -27.67 -29.92 -10.70
C VAL A 314 -26.45 -30.77 -10.35
N GLY A 315 -26.17 -31.81 -11.15
CA GLY A 315 -25.05 -32.73 -10.93
C GLY A 315 -25.37 -33.94 -10.05
N SER A 316 -26.58 -34.01 -9.50
CA SER A 316 -27.08 -35.24 -8.89
C SER A 316 -27.83 -36.07 -9.95
N SER A 317 -27.32 -37.27 -10.25
CA SER A 317 -28.10 -38.29 -10.96
C SER A 317 -29.16 -38.82 -10.00
N MET A 318 -30.22 -38.06 -9.79
CA MET A 318 -31.35 -38.51 -8.99
C MET A 318 -32.21 -39.42 -9.87
N ARG A 319 -31.91 -40.73 -9.88
CA ARG A 319 -32.90 -41.72 -10.29
C ARG A 319 -34.00 -41.72 -9.23
N LEU A 320 -35.04 -40.92 -9.44
CA LEU A 320 -36.27 -41.02 -8.66
C LEU A 320 -36.87 -42.41 -8.93
N LYS A 321 -36.50 -43.39 -8.11
CA LYS A 321 -36.90 -44.80 -8.25
C LYS A 321 -38.42 -45.04 -8.12
N HIS A 322 -39.22 -44.01 -7.85
CA HIS A 322 -40.66 -44.13 -7.60
C HIS A 322 -41.52 -42.98 -8.13
N SER A 323 -41.03 -42.17 -9.08
CA SER A 323 -41.92 -41.21 -9.74
C SER A 323 -42.56 -41.88 -10.96
N VAL A 324 -43.90 -41.91 -10.99
CA VAL A 324 -44.77 -42.27 -12.13
C VAL A 324 -44.57 -41.30 -13.33
N TYR A 325 -43.41 -40.62 -13.44
CA TYR A 325 -43.22 -39.37 -14.18
C TYR A 325 -41.91 -39.35 -14.99
N GLY A 326 -41.39 -40.52 -15.38
CA GLY A 326 -40.13 -40.60 -16.14
C GLY A 326 -38.89 -40.27 -15.30
N ILE A 327 -37.71 -40.49 -15.87
CA ILE A 327 -36.44 -40.11 -15.25
C ILE A 327 -36.16 -38.66 -15.63
N ILE A 328 -35.78 -37.84 -14.65
CA ILE A 328 -35.36 -36.46 -14.87
C ILE A 328 -33.86 -36.38 -14.56
N PHE A 329 -33.08 -35.87 -15.52
CA PHE A 329 -31.64 -35.72 -15.37
C PHE A 329 -31.25 -34.26 -15.56
N THR A 330 -30.43 -33.71 -14.65
CA THR A 330 -29.96 -32.33 -14.73
C THR A 330 -28.46 -32.30 -15.00
N THR A 331 -28.04 -31.49 -15.96
CA THR A 331 -26.62 -31.16 -16.15
C THR A 331 -26.41 -29.66 -16.11
N CYS A 332 -25.18 -29.28 -15.78
CA CYS A 332 -24.70 -27.93 -15.97
C CYS A 332 -23.26 -27.97 -16.41
N HIS A 333 -22.96 -27.18 -17.42
CA HIS A 333 -21.64 -27.03 -17.99
C HIS A 333 -21.27 -25.55 -17.96
N SER A 334 -20.09 -25.25 -17.42
CA SER A 334 -19.49 -23.92 -17.57
C SER A 334 -19.00 -23.80 -18.99
N LEU A 335 -19.59 -22.89 -19.77
CA LEU A 335 -19.13 -22.55 -21.12
C LEU A 335 -17.87 -21.68 -21.03
N ASN A 336 -17.84 -20.79 -20.04
CA ASN A 336 -16.68 -20.02 -19.60
C ASN A 336 -16.94 -19.51 -18.15
N LYS A 337 -16.08 -18.61 -17.64
CA LYS A 337 -16.20 -18.06 -16.27
C LYS A 337 -17.59 -17.46 -15.98
N ASN A 338 -18.24 -16.85 -16.97
CA ASN A 338 -19.40 -15.99 -16.81
C ASN A 338 -20.68 -16.56 -17.45
N HIS A 339 -20.57 -17.69 -18.14
CA HIS A 339 -21.68 -18.32 -18.84
C HIS A 339 -21.81 -19.79 -18.45
N LEU A 340 -23.00 -20.16 -18.01
CA LEU A 340 -23.40 -21.53 -17.74
C LEU A 340 -24.46 -21.98 -18.75
N LEU A 341 -24.37 -23.24 -19.16
CA LEU A 341 -25.44 -23.94 -19.85
C LEU A 341 -25.97 -25.01 -18.91
N THR A 342 -27.25 -24.92 -18.54
CA THR A 342 -27.92 -25.97 -17.78
C THR A 342 -28.99 -26.64 -18.62
N ARG A 343 -29.09 -27.97 -18.48
CA ARG A 343 -30.02 -28.80 -19.22
C ARG A 343 -30.83 -29.66 -18.25
N LEU A 344 -32.14 -29.69 -18.45
CA LEU A 344 -33.07 -30.64 -17.83
C LEU A 344 -33.53 -31.62 -18.90
N THR A 345 -33.11 -32.88 -18.80
CA THR A 345 -33.56 -33.95 -19.69
C THR A 345 -34.71 -34.70 -19.04
N ILE A 346 -35.83 -34.81 -19.76
CA ILE A 346 -37.03 -35.55 -19.37
C ILE A 346 -37.10 -36.79 -20.26
N TYR A 347 -37.06 -37.98 -19.64
CA TYR A 347 -37.23 -39.26 -20.33
C TYR A 347 -38.69 -39.70 -20.34
N ASP A 348 -39.10 -40.43 -21.37
CA ASP A 348 -40.44 -40.98 -21.55
C ASP A 348 -41.54 -39.91 -21.43
N VAL A 349 -41.59 -39.01 -22.41
CA VAL A 349 -42.46 -37.82 -22.36
C VAL A 349 -43.94 -38.21 -22.37
N MET A 350 -44.65 -37.93 -21.28
CA MET A 350 -46.09 -38.19 -21.11
C MET A 350 -46.92 -36.89 -21.11
N GLU A 351 -48.24 -37.03 -21.29
CA GLU A 351 -49.20 -35.90 -21.28
C GLU A 351 -49.07 -35.03 -20.01
N VAL A 352 -48.76 -35.66 -18.87
CA VAL A 352 -48.59 -34.99 -17.56
C VAL A 352 -47.42 -34.00 -17.50
N HIS A 353 -46.47 -34.03 -18.46
CA HIS A 353 -45.35 -33.09 -18.50
C HIS A 353 -45.70 -31.74 -19.14
N PHE A 354 -46.74 -31.68 -19.99
CA PHE A 354 -47.13 -30.46 -20.71
C PHE A 354 -47.96 -29.49 -19.85
N GLN A 355 -48.48 -29.95 -18.72
CA GLN A 355 -49.27 -29.13 -17.79
C GLN A 355 -48.40 -28.47 -16.70
N LYS A 356 -47.07 -28.64 -16.77
CA LYS A 356 -46.16 -28.26 -15.70
C LYS A 356 -45.26 -27.10 -16.09
N CYS A 357 -44.96 -26.26 -15.11
CA CYS A 357 -43.98 -25.19 -15.23
C CYS A 357 -42.66 -25.66 -14.63
N PHE A 358 -41.61 -25.64 -15.46
CA PHE A 358 -40.24 -25.84 -15.01
C PHE A 358 -39.59 -24.48 -14.79
N TYR A 359 -38.83 -24.36 -13.71
CA TYR A 359 -38.14 -23.13 -13.38
C TYR A 359 -36.65 -23.39 -13.27
N VAL A 360 -35.85 -22.47 -13.79
CA VAL A 360 -34.42 -22.41 -13.48
C VAL A 360 -34.21 -21.26 -12.51
N GLU A 361 -33.58 -21.57 -11.38
CA GLU A 361 -33.15 -20.61 -10.40
C GLU A 361 -31.63 -20.61 -10.27
N TYR A 362 -31.07 -19.41 -10.16
CA TYR A 362 -29.72 -19.22 -9.69
C TYR A 362 -29.76 -18.79 -8.21
N VAL A 363 -29.25 -19.65 -7.33
CA VAL A 363 -29.24 -19.45 -5.87
C VAL A 363 -27.80 -19.53 -5.36
N LYS A 364 -27.27 -18.40 -4.91
CA LYS A 364 -25.98 -18.32 -4.22
C LYS A 364 -26.26 -18.17 -2.74
N GLU A 365 -25.79 -19.14 -1.95
CA GLU A 365 -26.02 -19.22 -0.50
C GLU A 365 -27.51 -19.28 -0.15
N THR A 366 -28.08 -18.20 0.42
CA THR A 366 -29.50 -18.11 0.81
C THR A 366 -30.34 -17.26 -0.14
N ARG A 367 -29.72 -16.69 -1.18
CA ARG A 367 -30.30 -15.61 -2.00
C ARG A 367 -30.68 -16.12 -3.39
N ARG A 368 -31.90 -15.79 -3.85
CA ARG A 368 -32.45 -16.20 -5.16
C ARG A 368 -32.39 -15.01 -6.11
N TYR A 369 -31.68 -15.15 -7.23
CA TYR A 369 -31.33 -14.01 -8.09
C TYR A 369 -32.28 -13.84 -9.29
N GLN A 370 -32.77 -14.93 -9.87
CA GLN A 370 -33.71 -14.87 -10.99
C GLN A 370 -34.41 -16.20 -11.20
N GLN A 371 -35.63 -16.15 -11.72
CA GLN A 371 -36.44 -17.31 -12.10
C GLN A 371 -36.94 -17.13 -13.54
N SER A 372 -36.63 -18.08 -14.42
CA SER A 372 -37.26 -18.16 -15.75
C SER A 372 -38.20 -19.34 -15.80
N VAL A 373 -39.39 -19.12 -16.36
CA VAL A 373 -40.44 -20.14 -16.48
C VAL A 373 -40.37 -20.76 -17.88
N LEU A 374 -40.31 -22.09 -17.91
CA LEU A 374 -40.40 -22.88 -19.12
C LEU A 374 -41.69 -23.69 -19.09
N LEU A 375 -42.44 -23.58 -20.18
CA LEU A 375 -43.58 -24.44 -20.47
C LEU A 375 -43.15 -25.40 -21.57
N LEU A 376 -43.23 -26.70 -21.29
CA LEU A 376 -43.12 -27.71 -22.34
C LEU A 376 -44.39 -27.62 -23.19
N ARG A 377 -44.24 -27.22 -24.46
CA ARG A 377 -45.39 -27.12 -25.38
C ARG A 377 -45.55 -28.41 -26.15
N LYS A 378 -46.81 -28.82 -26.29
CA LYS A 378 -47.23 -30.00 -27.06
C LYS A 378 -46.98 -29.81 -28.54
#